data_AF-A0A3S0UJ11-F1
#
_entry.id   AF-A0A3S0UJ11-F1
#
_cell.length_a   1.000
_cell.length_b   1.000
_cell.length_c   1.000
_cell.angle_alpha   90.00
_cell.angle_beta   90.00
_cell.angle_gamma   90.00
#
_symmetry.space_group_name_H-M   'P 1'
#
loop_
_entity.id
_entity.type
_entity.pdbx_description
1 polymer ?
#
loop_
_entity_poly.entity_id
_entity_poly.type
_entity_poly.pdbx_seq_one_letter_code
_entity_poly.pdbx_strand_id
1 'polypeptide(L)'
;MAKSLLAVRLNMDHRRALPFTSPAVSLLSPPTPLRAATMNHTNPLSLADITTRLCLLLDDMIQEWDMELLDPINADTRLIEDLGFESVDLMQLIVAIEQAFGARGLPYEKALMQDGGYVTEISVGQLAQFLSDNLPKTAA
;
A
#
# COMPACT_ATOMS: atom_id res chain seq x y z
N MET A 1 -18.82 11.72 51.69
CA MET A 1 -20.09 11.87 50.94
C MET A 1 -19.92 11.07 49.65
N ALA A 2 -20.15 9.74 49.61
CA ALA A 2 -21.39 8.96 49.66
C ALA A 2 -22.33 9.16 48.44
N LYS A 3 -22.34 8.14 47.55
CA LYS A 3 -23.49 7.61 46.75
C LYS A 3 -24.06 8.56 45.67
N SER A 4 -24.58 8.18 44.49
CA SER A 4 -25.09 6.92 43.94
C SER A 4 -25.63 7.17 42.51
N LEU A 5 -25.70 6.09 41.70
CA LEU A 5 -26.73 5.71 40.69
C LEU A 5 -27.10 6.68 39.55
N LEU A 6 -26.98 6.27 38.27
CA LEU A 6 -27.90 5.41 37.51
C LEU A 6 -29.34 5.95 37.43
N ALA A 7 -29.76 6.43 36.25
CA ALA A 7 -31.17 6.42 35.83
C ALA A 7 -31.31 6.39 34.31
N VAL A 8 -31.57 5.20 33.81
CA VAL A 8 -32.39 4.89 32.62
C VAL A 8 -33.81 5.46 32.85
N ARG A 9 -34.49 5.91 31.78
CA ARG A 9 -35.95 5.91 31.48
C ARG A 9 -36.33 7.16 30.67
N LEU A 10 -37.28 7.19 29.73
CA LEU A 10 -38.15 6.22 29.08
C LEU A 10 -38.79 6.95 27.89
N ASN A 11 -39.06 6.18 26.85
CA ASN A 11 -39.89 6.47 25.68
C ASN A 11 -41.30 6.97 26.04
N MET A 12 -41.91 7.89 25.26
CA MET A 12 -43.34 7.77 24.89
C MET A 12 -43.79 8.71 23.75
N ASP A 13 -44.24 8.06 22.69
CA ASP A 13 -44.94 8.51 21.50
C ASP A 13 -46.15 9.44 21.69
N HIS A 14 -46.36 10.35 20.73
CA HIS A 14 -47.70 10.70 20.29
C HIS A 14 -47.85 10.65 18.75
N ARG A 15 -48.64 9.66 18.35
CA ARG A 15 -49.11 9.34 17.01
C ARG A 15 -49.84 10.50 16.34
N ARG A 16 -49.65 10.67 15.03
CA ARG A 16 -50.71 11.11 14.09
C ARG A 16 -50.57 10.39 12.75
N ALA A 17 -51.72 9.99 12.22
CA ALA A 17 -51.88 9.07 11.09
C ALA A 17 -51.92 9.78 9.72
N LEU A 18 -51.57 8.96 8.72
CA LEU A 18 -51.52 9.01 7.24
C LEU A 18 -52.51 9.96 6.49
N PRO A 19 -52.18 10.35 5.24
CA PRO A 19 -52.62 9.53 4.10
C PRO A 19 -51.58 9.33 2.96
N PHE A 20 -51.80 8.20 2.28
CA PHE A 20 -51.30 7.74 0.98
C PHE A 20 -51.18 8.86 -0.08
N THR A 21 -50.02 9.01 -0.73
CA THR A 21 -49.88 9.05 -2.21
C THR A 21 -48.46 8.63 -2.61
N SER A 22 -48.35 7.63 -3.47
CA SER A 22 -47.14 7.35 -4.26
C SER A 22 -47.39 7.95 -5.64
N PRO A 23 -46.40 8.62 -6.26
CA PRO A 23 -45.67 7.92 -7.32
C PRO A 23 -44.22 8.40 -7.50
N ALA A 24 -43.30 7.45 -7.69
CA ALA A 24 -42.23 7.48 -8.69
C ALA A 24 -41.19 6.42 -8.32
N VAL A 25 -41.30 5.26 -8.98
CA VAL A 25 -40.25 4.27 -9.04
C VAL A 25 -39.08 4.91 -9.80
N SER A 26 -38.10 5.42 -9.06
CA SER A 26 -36.80 5.77 -9.62
C SER A 26 -35.97 4.49 -9.65
N LEU A 27 -35.87 3.90 -10.84
CA LEU A 27 -35.00 2.78 -11.17
C LEU A 27 -33.55 3.19 -10.99
N LEU A 28 -33.07 3.21 -9.74
CA LEU A 28 -31.64 3.20 -9.47
C LEU A 28 -31.19 1.76 -9.68
N SER A 29 -30.48 1.54 -10.79
CA SER A 29 -29.84 0.27 -11.13
C SER A 29 -29.11 -0.30 -9.91
N PRO A 30 -29.12 -1.63 -9.69
CA PRO A 30 -28.27 -2.21 -8.66
C PRO A 30 -26.82 -1.79 -8.94
N PRO A 31 -26.00 -1.46 -7.93
CA PRO A 31 -24.58 -1.46 -8.14
C PRO A 31 -24.23 -2.85 -8.67
N THR A 32 -23.67 -2.90 -9.88
CA THR A 32 -23.08 -4.10 -10.44
C THR A 32 -22.32 -4.78 -9.31
N PRO A 33 -22.62 -6.05 -8.95
CA PRO A 33 -21.70 -6.76 -8.09
C PRO A 33 -20.40 -6.76 -8.88
N LEU A 34 -19.39 -6.01 -8.42
CA LEU A 34 -18.05 -6.12 -8.94
C LEU A 34 -17.75 -7.60 -8.84
N ARG A 35 -17.77 -8.22 -10.01
CA ARG A 35 -17.50 -9.62 -10.25
C ARG A 35 -16.29 -9.94 -9.40
N ALA A 36 -16.45 -10.93 -8.52
CA ALA A 36 -15.35 -11.58 -7.83
C ALA A 36 -14.16 -11.69 -8.79
N ALA A 37 -13.18 -10.81 -8.62
CA ALA A 37 -11.84 -11.08 -9.09
C ALA A 37 -11.26 -12.01 -8.02
N THR A 38 -11.70 -13.26 -8.05
CA THR A 38 -10.86 -14.36 -7.61
C THR A 38 -9.64 -14.35 -8.54
N MET A 39 -8.68 -13.48 -8.28
CA MET A 39 -7.34 -13.60 -8.85
C MET A 39 -6.55 -14.57 -7.96
N ASN A 40 -7.06 -15.80 -7.87
CA ASN A 40 -6.24 -16.93 -7.45
C ASN A 40 -5.64 -17.52 -8.71
N HIS A 41 -4.65 -16.81 -9.26
CA HIS A 41 -3.66 -17.35 -10.16
C HIS A 41 -2.34 -16.72 -9.75
N THR A 42 -1.39 -17.57 -9.36
CA THR A 42 0.02 -17.25 -9.15
C THR A 42 0.59 -16.76 -10.48
N ASN A 43 0.23 -15.54 -10.87
CA ASN A 43 0.90 -14.83 -11.94
C ASN A 43 2.27 -14.43 -11.40
N PRO A 44 3.38 -14.76 -12.08
CA PRO A 44 4.66 -14.16 -11.73
C PRO A 44 4.48 -12.64 -11.67
N LEU A 45 4.90 -12.03 -10.56
CA LEU A 45 4.80 -10.58 -10.37
C LEU A 45 5.44 -9.89 -11.59
N SER A 46 4.66 -9.11 -12.34
CA SER A 46 5.21 -8.39 -13.47
C SER A 46 6.09 -7.24 -12.98
N LEU A 47 7.01 -6.76 -13.80
CA LEU A 47 7.84 -5.60 -13.46
C LEU A 47 6.96 -4.40 -13.07
N ALA A 48 5.85 -4.16 -13.78
CA ALA A 48 4.92 -3.08 -13.47
C ALA A 48 4.29 -3.25 -12.07
N ASP A 49 3.86 -4.48 -11.71
CA ASP A 49 3.30 -4.77 -10.39
C ASP A 49 4.34 -4.55 -9.28
N ILE A 50 5.59 -4.97 -9.52
CA ILE A 50 6.71 -4.78 -8.58
C ILE A 50 6.98 -3.29 -8.39
N THR A 51 7.08 -2.52 -9.48
CA THR A 51 7.30 -1.07 -9.42
C THR A 51 6.19 -0.37 -8.66
N THR A 52 4.91 -0.65 -8.99
CA THR A 52 3.77 -0.05 -8.26
C THR A 52 3.83 -0.38 -6.77
N ARG A 53 4.12 -1.63 -6.42
CA ARG A 53 4.20 -2.04 -5.02
C ARG A 53 5.37 -1.38 -4.29
N LEU A 54 6.50 -1.21 -4.97
CA LEU A 54 7.68 -0.54 -4.42
C LEU A 54 7.42 0.96 -4.21
N CYS A 55 6.75 1.63 -5.15
CA CYS A 55 6.32 3.03 -4.98
C CYS A 55 5.42 3.20 -3.75
N LEU A 56 4.44 2.32 -3.56
CA LEU A 56 3.55 2.36 -2.40
C LEU A 56 4.31 2.11 -1.09
N LEU A 57 5.22 1.14 -1.07
CA LEU A 57 6.05 0.85 0.10
C LEU A 57 6.92 2.05 0.50
N LEU A 58 7.52 2.73 -0.49
CA LEU A 58 8.33 3.91 -0.25
C LEU A 58 7.48 5.09 0.25
N ASP A 59 6.29 5.29 -0.32
CA ASP A 59 5.36 6.33 0.13
C ASP A 59 4.95 6.11 1.59
N ASP A 60 4.59 4.87 1.96
CA ASP A 60 4.26 4.49 3.33
C ASP A 60 5.45 4.76 4.28
N MET A 61 6.67 4.33 3.92
CA MET A 61 7.86 4.54 4.75
C MET A 61 8.19 6.02 4.97
N ILE A 62 8.09 6.84 3.92
CA ILE A 62 8.44 8.27 3.98
C ILE A 62 7.39 9.05 4.78
N GLN A 63 6.11 8.67 4.66
CA GLN A 63 5.05 9.23 5.51
C GLN A 63 5.25 8.85 6.98
N GLU A 64 5.70 7.64 7.29
CA GLU A 64 6.07 7.26 8.66
C GLU A 64 7.22 8.10 9.23
N TRP A 65 8.08 8.63 8.37
CA TRP A 65 9.19 9.53 8.73
C TRP A 65 8.79 11.02 8.75
N ASP A 66 7.51 11.33 8.58
CA ASP A 66 6.96 12.70 8.56
C ASP A 66 7.64 13.60 7.51
N MET A 67 8.06 13.00 6.40
CA MET A 67 8.70 13.68 5.28
C MET A 67 7.67 14.07 4.22
N GLU A 68 7.73 15.32 3.78
CA GLU A 68 6.89 15.82 2.70
C GLU A 68 7.52 15.52 1.33
N LEU A 69 6.78 14.78 0.49
CA LEU A 69 7.15 14.56 -0.90
C LEU A 69 6.70 15.74 -1.76
N LEU A 70 7.61 16.27 -2.58
CA LEU A 70 7.30 17.32 -3.55
C LEU A 70 6.55 16.75 -4.77
N ASP A 71 6.90 15.54 -5.17
CA ASP A 71 6.33 14.84 -6.32
C ASP A 71 6.03 13.36 -5.99
N PRO A 72 5.05 12.73 -6.66
CA PRO A 72 4.77 11.32 -6.49
C PRO A 72 5.94 10.42 -6.90
N ILE A 73 6.20 9.38 -6.09
CA ILE A 73 7.23 8.38 -6.36
C ILE A 73 6.87 7.58 -7.61
N ASN A 74 7.82 7.47 -8.54
CA ASN A 74 7.69 6.73 -9.78
C ASN A 74 8.99 5.97 -10.11
N ALA A 75 9.05 5.30 -11.26
CA ALA A 75 10.19 4.46 -11.65
C ALA A 75 11.51 5.24 -11.82
N ASP A 76 11.44 6.53 -12.14
CA ASP A 76 12.59 7.39 -12.36
C ASP A 76 13.10 8.03 -11.05
N THR A 77 12.31 7.97 -9.98
CA THR A 77 12.69 8.48 -8.65
C THR A 77 13.96 7.81 -8.13
N ARG A 78 14.92 8.63 -7.72
CA ARG A 78 16.24 8.26 -7.21
C ARG A 78 16.23 8.23 -5.69
N LEU A 79 16.61 7.10 -5.10
CA LEU A 79 16.47 6.93 -3.64
C LEU A 79 17.34 7.91 -2.85
N ILE A 80 18.55 8.20 -3.32
CA ILE A 80 19.50 9.05 -2.59
C ILE A 80 19.29 10.51 -3.00
N GLU A 81 19.30 10.83 -4.28
CA GLU A 81 19.18 12.22 -4.74
C GLU A 81 17.76 12.81 -4.56
N ASP A 82 16.68 12.07 -4.83
CA ASP A 82 15.33 12.64 -4.77
C ASP A 82 14.67 12.45 -3.40
N LEU A 83 14.90 11.29 -2.76
CA LEU A 83 14.28 10.96 -1.47
C LEU A 83 15.21 11.18 -0.27
N GLY A 84 16.49 11.47 -0.50
CA GLY A 84 17.45 11.74 0.57
C GLY A 84 17.81 10.51 1.41
N PHE A 85 17.63 9.29 0.90
CA PHE A 85 17.88 8.07 1.68
C PHE A 85 19.35 7.97 2.07
N GLU A 86 19.60 7.74 3.35
CA GLU A 86 20.91 7.40 3.88
C GLU A 86 21.10 5.87 3.96
N SER A 87 22.31 5.45 4.40
CA SER A 87 22.62 4.03 4.57
C SER A 87 21.67 3.32 5.54
N VAL A 88 21.16 4.03 6.56
CA VAL A 88 20.20 3.48 7.53
C VAL A 88 18.84 3.24 6.87
N ASP A 89 18.40 4.15 6.01
CA ASP A 89 17.11 4.09 5.32
C ASP A 89 17.11 2.99 4.27
N LEU A 90 18.21 2.84 3.54
CA LEU A 90 18.40 1.73 2.60
C LEU A 90 18.34 0.37 3.30
N MET A 91 18.92 0.24 4.49
CA MET A 91 18.83 -1.00 5.27
C MET A 91 17.41 -1.29 5.75
N GLN A 92 16.65 -0.27 6.16
CA GLN A 92 15.24 -0.44 6.52
C GLN A 92 14.39 -0.80 5.30
N LEU A 93 14.64 -0.17 4.16
CA LEU A 93 13.97 -0.48 2.89
C LEU A 93 14.19 -1.93 2.48
N ILE A 94 15.42 -2.45 2.60
CA ILE A 94 15.72 -3.86 2.31
C ILE A 94 14.84 -4.80 3.15
N VAL A 95 14.73 -4.54 4.46
CA VAL A 95 13.90 -5.35 5.36
C VAL A 95 12.42 -5.24 4.98
N ALA A 96 11.95 -4.03 4.67
CA ALA A 96 10.58 -3.77 4.28
C ALA A 96 10.22 -4.46 2.95
N ILE A 97 11.13 -4.46 1.98
CA ILE A 97 10.98 -5.18 0.71
C ILE A 97 10.89 -6.69 0.96
N GLU A 98 11.81 -7.25 1.75
CA GLU A 98 11.78 -8.68 2.07
C GLU A 98 10.45 -9.11 2.70
N GLN A 99 9.93 -8.29 3.62
CA GLN A 99 8.62 -8.53 4.24
C GLN A 99 7.46 -8.38 3.25
N ALA A 100 7.46 -7.31 2.44
CA ALA A 100 6.39 -7.03 1.48
C ALA A 100 6.30 -8.11 0.40
N PHE A 101 7.44 -8.55 -0.14
CA PHE A 101 7.49 -9.53 -1.22
C PHE A 101 7.57 -10.99 -0.73
N GLY A 102 7.65 -11.22 0.59
CA GLY A 102 7.72 -12.56 1.16
C GLY A 102 9.00 -13.32 0.77
N ALA A 103 10.07 -12.60 0.49
CA ALA A 103 11.36 -13.14 0.07
C ALA A 103 12.44 -12.78 1.10
N ARG A 104 13.51 -13.57 1.19
CA ARG A 104 14.63 -13.31 2.10
C ARG A 104 15.95 -13.62 1.45
N GLY A 105 17.00 -12.92 1.88
CA GLY A 105 18.36 -13.17 1.44
C GLY A 105 18.57 -12.87 -0.04
N LEU A 106 17.87 -11.84 -0.56
CA LEU A 106 18.09 -11.40 -1.93
C LEU A 106 19.52 -10.85 -2.07
N PRO A 107 20.19 -11.05 -3.21
CA PRO A 107 21.58 -10.66 -3.41
C PRO A 107 21.70 -9.15 -3.70
N TYR A 108 21.33 -8.30 -2.74
CA TYR A 108 21.30 -6.83 -2.88
C TYR A 108 22.67 -6.24 -3.23
N GLU A 109 23.77 -6.95 -2.94
CA GLU A 109 25.10 -6.59 -3.43
C GLU A 109 25.14 -6.43 -4.96
N LYS A 110 24.30 -7.14 -5.73
CA LYS A 110 24.23 -6.99 -7.19
C LYS A 110 23.53 -5.70 -7.65
N ALA A 111 22.67 -5.14 -6.81
CA ALA A 111 22.00 -3.87 -7.07
C ALA A 111 22.80 -2.70 -6.48
N LEU A 112 23.50 -2.93 -5.37
CA LEU A 112 24.23 -1.93 -4.60
C LEU A 112 25.73 -1.91 -4.87
N MET A 113 26.26 -2.85 -5.67
CA MET A 113 27.65 -2.80 -6.15
C MET A 113 27.70 -2.85 -7.68
N GLN A 114 28.41 -1.89 -8.27
CA GLN A 114 28.67 -1.81 -9.70
C GLN A 114 30.17 -1.56 -9.93
N ASP A 115 30.78 -2.30 -10.86
CA ASP A 115 32.20 -2.20 -11.23
C ASP A 115 33.20 -2.28 -10.04
N GLY A 116 32.82 -3.00 -8.98
CA GLY A 116 33.64 -3.16 -7.77
C GLY A 116 33.54 -2.03 -6.76
N GLY A 117 32.64 -1.07 -6.96
CA GLY A 117 32.29 -0.01 -6.00
C GLY A 117 30.83 -0.06 -5.56
N TYR A 118 30.50 0.59 -4.44
CA TYR A 118 29.10 0.81 -4.06
C TYR A 118 28.45 1.79 -5.02
N VAL A 119 27.22 1.49 -5.48
CA VAL A 119 26.50 2.44 -6.31
C VAL A 119 26.18 3.66 -5.45
N THR A 120 26.49 4.84 -5.96
CA THR A 120 26.19 6.11 -5.29
C THR A 120 24.73 6.50 -5.41
N GLU A 121 23.97 5.76 -6.22
CA GLU A 121 22.58 6.02 -6.51
C GLU A 121 21.86 4.76 -7.00
N ILE A 122 20.56 4.65 -6.73
CA ILE A 122 19.69 3.68 -7.38
C ILE A 122 18.29 4.28 -7.59
N SER A 123 17.69 4.05 -8.77
CA SER A 123 16.30 4.42 -9.00
C SER A 123 15.32 3.31 -8.60
N VAL A 124 14.07 3.69 -8.35
CA VAL A 124 12.97 2.74 -8.09
C VAL A 124 12.85 1.71 -9.22
N GLY A 125 12.99 2.13 -10.47
CA GLY A 125 12.93 1.24 -11.63
C GLY A 125 14.09 0.24 -11.67
N GLN A 126 15.30 0.66 -11.32
CA GLN A 126 16.46 -0.24 -11.22
C GLN A 126 16.28 -1.26 -10.10
N LEU A 127 15.78 -0.81 -8.95
CA LEU A 127 15.48 -1.70 -7.82
C LEU A 127 14.35 -2.67 -8.16
N ALA A 128 13.29 -2.20 -8.83
CA ALA A 128 12.19 -3.06 -9.29
C ALA A 128 12.68 -4.10 -10.31
N GLN A 129 13.58 -3.73 -11.21
CA GLN A 129 14.20 -4.66 -12.14
C GLN A 129 15.01 -5.73 -11.41
N PHE A 130 15.84 -5.33 -10.43
CA PHE A 130 16.56 -6.25 -9.57
C PHE A 130 15.62 -7.24 -8.87
N LEU A 131 14.51 -6.76 -8.32
CA LEU A 131 13.51 -7.61 -7.67
C LEU A 131 12.85 -8.56 -8.67
N SER A 132 12.50 -8.11 -9.87
CA SER A 132 11.93 -8.97 -10.91
C SER A 132 12.86 -10.13 -11.29
N ASP A 133 14.17 -9.87 -11.31
CA ASP A 133 15.18 -10.86 -11.67
C ASP A 133 15.50 -11.86 -10.55
N ASN A 134 15.37 -11.45 -9.29
CA ASN A 134 15.82 -12.23 -8.12
C ASN A 134 14.69 -12.76 -7.23
N LEU A 135 13.47 -12.26 -7.36
CA LEU A 135 12.33 -12.81 -6.64
C LEU A 135 12.05 -14.25 -7.09
N PRO A 136 11.71 -15.15 -6.15
CA PRO A 136 11.39 -16.51 -6.50
C PRO A 136 10.16 -16.54 -7.41
N LYS A 137 10.34 -17.02 -8.66
CA LYS A 137 9.28 -17.13 -9.68
C LYS A 137 8.19 -18.15 -9.34
N THR A 138 8.37 -18.87 -8.25
CA THR A 138 7.46 -19.81 -7.62
C THR A 138 7.62 -19.63 -6.12
N ALA A 139 6.60 -19.08 -5.44
CA ALA A 139 6.39 -19.38 -4.04
C ALA A 139 5.55 -20.66 -4.01
N ALA A 140 6.15 -21.74 -3.51
CA ALA A 140 5.45 -22.97 -3.16
C ALA A 140 4.49 -22.75 -1.98
#